data_AF-A0A812EDI5-F1
#
_entry.id   AF-A0A812EDI5-F1
#
_cell.length_a   1.000
_cell.length_b   1.000
_cell.length_c   1.000
_cell.angle_alpha   90.00
_cell.angle_beta   90.00
_cell.angle_gamma   90.00
#
_symmetry.space_group_name_H-M   'P 1'
#
loop_
_entity.id
_entity.type
_entity.pdbx_description
1 polymer ?
#
loop_
_entity_poly.entity_id
_entity_poly.type
_entity_poly.pdbx_seq_one_letter_code
_entity_poly.pdbx_strand_id
1 'polypeptide(L)'
;MNDEEFEAAGQQMLKYVIDYHKNIRERRVMPDVKPGFMRKLLPDHAPHTPEKWDLLFKDIERVIMPGVTHWRHPHFYAYYALSTSYPAILADILSDTITCSGFSWASCPSCTELEVIVMDWLVKVMDLPEAFLSTSPGHGGGVIQITR
;
A
#
# COMPACT_ATOMS: atom_id res chain seq x y z
N MET A 1 -8.72 18.77 7.68
CA MET A 1 -9.46 18.29 6.51
C MET A 1 -10.86 17.94 6.99
N ASN A 2 -11.90 18.51 6.40
CA ASN A 2 -13.29 18.09 6.59
C ASN A 2 -13.68 17.05 5.51
N ASP A 3 -14.93 16.59 5.52
CA ASP A 3 -15.42 15.53 4.63
C ASP A 3 -15.33 15.95 3.15
N GLU A 4 -15.70 17.18 2.80
CA GLU A 4 -15.64 17.67 1.42
C GLU A 4 -14.19 17.82 0.93
N GLU A 5 -13.30 18.31 1.78
CA GLU A 5 -11.87 18.40 1.48
C GLU A 5 -11.25 17.00 1.32
N PHE A 6 -11.67 16.03 2.13
CA PHE A 6 -11.21 14.64 2.03
C PHE A 6 -11.70 13.98 0.74
N GLU A 7 -12.96 14.14 0.38
CA GLU A 7 -13.49 13.61 -0.87
C GLU A 7 -12.74 14.18 -2.08
N ALA A 8 -12.54 15.51 -2.12
CA ALA A 8 -11.80 16.16 -3.20
C ALA A 8 -10.34 15.67 -3.29
N ALA A 9 -9.65 15.59 -2.15
CA ALA A 9 -8.28 15.07 -2.07
C ALA A 9 -8.19 13.60 -2.50
N GLY A 10 -9.14 12.77 -2.07
CA GLY A 10 -9.24 11.36 -2.43
C GLY A 10 -9.44 11.18 -3.93
N GLN A 11 -10.37 11.91 -4.54
CA GLN A 11 -10.59 11.90 -6.00
C GLN A 11 -9.33 12.33 -6.76
N GLN A 12 -8.62 13.35 -6.29
CA GLN A 12 -7.36 13.80 -6.88
C GLN A 12 -6.29 12.71 -6.80
N MET A 13 -6.17 12.01 -5.67
CA MET A 13 -5.20 10.92 -5.50
C MET A 13 -5.56 9.70 -6.36
N LEU A 14 -6.84 9.33 -6.46
CA LEU A 14 -7.28 8.24 -7.34
C LEU A 14 -6.95 8.53 -8.80
N LYS A 15 -7.19 9.77 -9.24
CA LYS A 15 -6.79 10.21 -10.58
C LYS A 15 -5.28 10.13 -10.77
N TYR A 16 -4.50 10.57 -9.78
CA TYR A 16 -3.05 10.46 -9.80
C TYR A 16 -2.56 9.03 -9.94
N VAL A 17 -3.13 8.09 -9.20
CA VAL A 17 -2.82 6.65 -9.30
C VAL A 17 -3.06 6.12 -10.71
N ILE A 18 -4.19 6.50 -11.33
CA ILE A 18 -4.52 6.11 -12.70
C ILE A 18 -3.50 6.68 -13.69
N ASP A 19 -3.21 7.98 -13.58
CA ASP A 19 -2.29 8.68 -14.49
C ASP A 19 -0.85 8.17 -14.33
N TYR A 20 -0.41 7.90 -13.10
CA TYR A 20 0.88 7.28 -12.80
C TYR A 20 1.01 5.91 -13.49
N HIS A 21 0.01 5.03 -13.36
CA HIS A 21 0.06 3.71 -13.98
C HIS A 21 0.03 3.74 -15.50
N LYS A 22 -0.75 4.66 -16.10
CA LYS A 22 -0.80 4.84 -17.56
C LYS A 22 0.54 5.29 -18.11
N ASN A 23 1.19 6.24 -17.43
CA ASN A 23 2.37 6.94 -17.94
C ASN A 23 3.68 6.50 -17.26
N ILE A 24 3.67 5.41 -16.48
CA ILE A 24 4.87 4.95 -15.77
C ILE A 24 6.06 4.71 -16.71
N ARG A 25 5.81 4.34 -17.98
CA ARG A 25 6.82 4.13 -19.04
C ARG A 25 7.65 5.37 -19.36
N GLU A 26 7.13 6.55 -19.06
CA GLU A 26 7.79 7.84 -19.31
C GLU A 26 8.76 8.19 -18.16
N ARG A 27 8.67 7.49 -17.03
CA ARG A 27 9.50 7.74 -15.85
C ARG A 27 10.80 6.94 -15.91
N ARG A 28 11.88 7.52 -15.38
CA ARG A 28 13.16 6.82 -15.28
C ARG A 28 13.07 5.71 -14.23
N VAL A 29 13.33 4.46 -14.62
CA VAL A 29 13.25 3.27 -13.75
C VAL A 29 13.93 3.44 -12.38
N MET A 30 15.20 3.85 -12.40
CA MET A 30 16.02 4.12 -11.21
C MET A 30 16.28 5.62 -11.08
N PRO A 31 16.19 6.22 -9.89
CA PRO A 31 16.38 7.66 -9.71
C PRO A 31 17.83 8.09 -9.96
N ASP A 32 18.03 9.34 -10.38
CA ASP A 32 19.35 9.96 -10.63
C ASP A 32 19.73 10.94 -9.51
N VAL A 33 19.82 10.42 -8.29
CA VAL A 33 20.03 11.23 -7.10
C VAL A 33 21.15 10.66 -6.24
N LYS A 34 21.72 11.51 -5.38
CA LYS A 34 22.76 11.13 -4.42
C LYS A 34 22.16 11.06 -3.00
N PRO A 35 22.75 10.26 -2.09
CA PRO A 35 22.35 10.26 -0.68
C PRO A 35 22.25 11.68 -0.12
N GLY A 36 21.12 11.97 0.57
CA GLY A 36 20.84 13.29 1.13
C GLY A 36 20.20 14.32 0.18
N PHE A 37 19.89 13.97 -1.08
CA PHE A 37 19.27 14.93 -2.03
C PHE A 37 17.99 15.59 -1.48
N MET A 38 17.13 14.82 -0.80
CA MET A 38 15.83 15.27 -0.34
C MET A 38 15.92 16.34 0.76
N ARG A 39 17.00 16.36 1.55
CA ARG A 39 17.22 17.39 2.59
C ARG A 39 17.28 18.80 2.01
N LYS A 40 17.70 18.94 0.74
CA LYS A 40 17.74 20.25 0.05
C LYS A 40 16.37 20.70 -0.48
N LEU A 41 15.38 19.82 -0.48
CA LEU A 41 14.05 20.06 -1.06
C LEU A 41 12.97 20.31 0.01
N LEU A 42 13.30 20.00 1.26
CA LEU A 42 12.42 20.11 2.43
C LEU A 42 12.96 21.16 3.41
N PRO A 43 12.09 21.76 4.25
CA PRO A 43 12.52 22.61 5.36
C PRO A 43 13.36 21.83 6.39
N ASP A 44 14.22 22.53 7.13
CA ASP A 44 15.05 21.93 8.18
C ASP A 44 14.27 21.53 9.45
N HIS A 45 13.01 21.98 9.58
CA HIS A 45 12.14 21.70 10.72
C HIS A 45 10.71 21.39 10.25
N ALA A 46 9.96 20.63 11.05
CA ALA A 46 8.54 20.41 10.82
C ALA A 46 7.77 21.75 10.89
N PRO A 47 6.76 21.96 10.05
CA PRO A 47 5.99 23.19 10.07
C PRO A 47 5.19 23.32 11.38
N HIS A 48 5.20 24.51 11.99
CA HIS A 48 4.42 24.79 13.19
C HIS A 48 2.93 25.02 12.90
N THR A 49 2.61 25.36 11.65
CA THR A 49 1.25 25.63 11.20
C THR A 49 0.84 24.63 10.12
N PRO A 50 -0.43 24.19 10.08
CA PRO A 50 -0.90 23.29 9.04
C PRO A 50 -0.71 23.87 7.63
N GLU A 51 -0.32 23.01 6.69
CA GLU A 51 -0.24 23.35 5.26
C GLU A 51 -1.47 22.86 4.50
N LYS A 52 -1.79 23.53 3.39
CA LYS A 52 -2.91 23.14 2.53
C LYS A 52 -2.57 21.88 1.75
N TRP A 53 -3.57 21.02 1.55
CA TRP A 53 -3.43 19.79 0.75
C TRP A 53 -2.82 20.04 -0.63
N ASP A 54 -3.23 21.09 -1.35
CA ASP A 54 -2.69 21.40 -2.68
C ASP A 54 -1.17 21.64 -2.70
N LEU A 55 -0.59 22.12 -1.59
CA LEU A 55 0.86 22.30 -1.47
C LEU A 55 1.53 20.95 -1.26
N LEU A 56 1.00 20.14 -0.35
CA LEU A 56 1.50 18.78 -0.09
C LEU A 56 1.41 17.89 -1.34
N PHE A 57 0.31 17.99 -2.09
CA PHE A 57 0.10 17.21 -3.30
C PHE A 57 1.11 17.59 -4.41
N LYS A 58 1.46 18.88 -4.55
CA LYS A 58 2.51 19.33 -5.48
C LYS A 58 3.89 18.78 -5.08
N ASP A 59 4.12 18.61 -3.79
CA ASP A 59 5.39 18.09 -3.27
C ASP A 59 5.60 16.61 -3.57
N ILE A 60 4.54 15.84 -3.90
CA ILE A 60 4.67 14.47 -4.37
C ILE A 60 5.57 14.42 -5.62
N GLU A 61 5.26 15.21 -6.65
CA GLU A 61 6.08 15.22 -7.88
C GLU A 61 7.40 15.99 -7.71
N ARG A 62 7.39 17.09 -6.93
CA ARG A 62 8.57 17.94 -6.77
C ARG A 62 9.65 17.31 -5.89
N VAL A 63 9.25 16.62 -4.82
CA VAL A 63 10.15 16.17 -3.74
C VAL A 63 10.29 14.66 -3.73
N ILE A 64 9.18 13.92 -3.83
CA ILE A 64 9.17 12.47 -3.64
C ILE A 64 9.55 11.73 -4.93
N MET A 65 8.82 11.96 -6.02
CA MET A 65 8.95 11.19 -7.26
C MET A 65 10.35 11.17 -7.88
N PRO A 66 11.19 12.23 -7.82
CA PRO A 66 12.55 12.19 -8.36
C PRO A 66 13.46 11.16 -7.67
N GLY A 67 13.12 10.74 -6.45
CA GLY A 67 13.85 9.73 -5.68
C GLY A 67 13.21 8.35 -5.69
N VAL A 68 12.06 8.16 -6.34
CA VAL A 68 11.36 6.88 -6.36
C VAL A 68 12.04 5.94 -7.35
N THR A 69 12.38 4.74 -6.89
CA THR A 69 12.63 3.62 -7.80
C THR A 69 11.28 3.05 -8.23
N HIS A 70 11.00 3.05 -9.53
CA HIS A 70 9.69 2.63 -10.04
C HIS A 70 9.65 1.10 -10.23
N TRP A 71 9.44 0.37 -9.14
CA TRP A 71 9.41 -1.11 -9.10
C TRP A 71 8.40 -1.76 -10.07
N ARG A 72 7.33 -1.06 -10.42
CA ARG A 72 6.30 -1.52 -11.38
C ARG A 72 6.62 -1.11 -12.82
N HIS A 73 7.73 -0.44 -13.08
CA HIS A 73 8.09 -0.04 -14.43
C HIS A 73 8.29 -1.29 -15.30
N PRO A 74 7.78 -1.35 -16.55
CA PRO A 74 7.90 -2.55 -17.40
C PRO A 74 9.34 -2.94 -17.78
N HIS A 75 10.30 -2.04 -17.52
CA HIS A 75 11.75 -2.25 -17.68
C HIS A 75 12.50 -2.40 -16.34
N PHE A 76 11.79 -2.62 -15.22
CA PHE A 76 12.42 -2.94 -13.94
C PHE A 76 12.59 -4.47 -13.85
N TYR A 77 13.84 -4.94 -13.87
CA TYR A 77 14.18 -6.37 -13.84
C TYR A 77 15.11 -6.75 -12.67
N ALA A 78 15.29 -5.85 -11.69
CA ALA A 78 16.11 -6.12 -10.51
C ALA A 78 15.29 -6.86 -9.43
N TYR A 79 15.98 -7.61 -8.58
CA TYR A 79 15.39 -8.31 -7.42
C TYR A 79 14.21 -9.24 -7.81
N TYR A 80 13.04 -9.06 -7.19
CA TYR A 80 11.78 -9.72 -7.50
C TYR A 80 10.71 -8.67 -7.83
N ALA A 81 9.80 -9.03 -8.75
CA ALA A 81 8.71 -8.15 -9.12
C ALA A 81 7.76 -7.94 -7.93
N LEU A 82 7.59 -6.67 -7.55
CA LEU A 82 6.52 -6.26 -6.65
C LEU A 82 5.32 -5.84 -7.50
N SER A 83 4.15 -6.36 -7.20
CA SER A 83 2.93 -5.96 -7.89
C SER A 83 1.83 -5.61 -6.89
N THR A 84 1.15 -4.51 -7.19
CA THR A 84 -0.12 -4.11 -6.56
C THR A 84 -1.21 -4.13 -7.63
N SER A 85 -2.47 -4.09 -7.23
CA SER A 85 -3.62 -4.05 -8.14
C SER A 85 -4.61 -3.00 -7.65
N TYR A 86 -5.51 -2.53 -8.52
CA TYR A 86 -6.54 -1.58 -8.07
C TYR A 86 -7.41 -2.13 -6.92
N PRO A 87 -7.84 -3.40 -6.92
CA PRO A 87 -8.50 -3.97 -5.76
C PRO A 87 -7.66 -3.93 -4.48
N ALA A 88 -6.35 -4.19 -4.56
CA ALA A 88 -5.46 -4.11 -3.40
C ALA A 88 -5.37 -2.68 -2.85
N ILE A 89 -5.21 -1.68 -3.71
CA ILE A 89 -5.17 -0.27 -3.31
C ILE A 89 -6.49 0.16 -2.65
N LEU A 90 -7.64 -0.28 -3.20
CA LEU A 90 -8.94 0.00 -2.59
C LEU A 90 -9.13 -0.72 -1.25
N ALA A 91 -8.60 -1.94 -1.11
CA ALA A 91 -8.61 -2.67 0.13
C ALA A 91 -7.77 -1.97 1.22
N ASP A 92 -6.63 -1.38 0.85
CA ASP A 92 -5.82 -0.58 1.78
C ASP A 92 -6.61 0.64 2.28
N ILE A 93 -7.30 1.36 1.40
CA ILE A 93 -8.16 2.50 1.78
C ILE A 93 -9.28 2.06 2.75
N LEU A 94 -9.93 0.93 2.46
CA LEU A 94 -10.98 0.39 3.32
C LEU A 94 -10.41 -0.07 4.67
N SER A 95 -9.25 -0.72 4.67
CA SER A 95 -8.58 -1.19 5.88
C SER A 95 -8.25 -0.03 6.81
N ASP A 96 -7.66 1.04 6.27
CA ASP A 96 -7.37 2.28 7.01
C ASP A 96 -8.66 2.91 7.56
N THR A 97 -9.74 2.91 6.78
CA THR A 97 -11.05 3.45 7.21
C THR A 97 -11.62 2.70 8.43
N ILE A 98 -11.53 1.36 8.42
CA ILE A 98 -12.05 0.55 9.53
C ILE A 98 -11.11 0.65 10.75
N THR A 99 -9.81 0.85 10.53
CA THR A 99 -8.78 0.89 11.59
C THR A 99 -8.89 -0.31 12.54
N CYS A 100 -9.12 -1.52 12.00
CA CYS A 100 -9.34 -2.70 12.85
C CYS A 100 -8.05 -3.09 13.58
N SER A 101 -8.15 -3.31 14.90
CA SER A 101 -7.05 -3.84 15.72
C SER A 101 -7.30 -5.32 15.99
N GLY A 102 -6.84 -6.18 15.09
CA GLY A 102 -7.10 -7.63 15.09
C GLY A 102 -6.20 -8.46 16.01
N PHE A 103 -5.77 -7.95 17.18
CA PHE A 103 -4.88 -8.73 18.08
C PHE A 103 -5.58 -9.89 18.78
N SER A 104 -6.91 -9.93 18.76
CA SER A 104 -7.72 -11.04 19.27
C SER A 104 -9.01 -11.15 18.45
N TRP A 105 -9.65 -12.32 18.49
CA TRP A 105 -10.96 -12.48 17.86
C TRP A 105 -11.98 -11.47 18.39
N ALA A 106 -11.99 -11.24 19.71
CA ALA A 106 -12.94 -10.32 20.34
C ALA A 106 -12.72 -8.85 19.95
N SER A 107 -11.49 -8.46 19.57
CA SER A 107 -11.19 -7.09 19.16
C SER A 107 -11.58 -6.79 17.72
N CYS A 108 -11.61 -7.80 16.84
CA CYS A 108 -12.27 -7.71 15.55
C CYS A 108 -12.60 -9.11 14.97
N PRO A 109 -13.83 -9.61 15.17
CA PRO A 109 -14.22 -10.92 14.68
C PRO A 109 -14.11 -11.02 13.17
N SER A 110 -14.60 -10.01 12.44
CA SER A 110 -14.55 -10.01 10.98
C SER A 110 -13.12 -10.05 10.43
N CYS A 111 -12.16 -9.35 11.03
CA CYS A 111 -10.76 -9.41 10.59
C CYS A 111 -10.17 -10.82 10.82
N THR A 112 -10.44 -11.44 11.97
CA THR A 112 -9.93 -12.79 12.29
C THR A 112 -10.57 -13.87 11.40
N GLU A 113 -11.90 -13.89 11.31
CA GLU A 113 -12.64 -14.90 10.54
C GLU A 113 -12.31 -14.82 9.04
N LEU A 114 -12.23 -13.60 8.49
CA LEU A 114 -11.92 -13.40 7.09
C LEU A 114 -10.49 -13.85 6.76
N GLU A 115 -9.52 -13.59 7.64
CA GLU A 115 -8.15 -14.06 7.45
C GLU A 115 -8.08 -15.59 7.37
N VAL A 116 -8.73 -16.29 8.31
CA VAL A 116 -8.77 -17.76 8.32
C VAL A 116 -9.37 -18.31 7.02
N ILE A 117 -10.50 -17.74 6.58
CA ILE A 117 -11.18 -18.16 5.34
C ILE A 117 -10.28 -17.94 4.11
N VAL A 118 -9.64 -16.77 4.01
CA VAL A 118 -8.78 -16.42 2.86
C VAL A 118 -7.52 -17.28 2.85
N MET A 119 -6.94 -17.62 4.00
CA MET A 119 -5.81 -18.54 4.09
C MET A 119 -6.20 -19.96 3.67
N ASP A 120 -7.40 -20.44 4.03
CA ASP A 120 -7.92 -21.71 3.54
C ASP A 120 -8.16 -21.69 2.02
N TRP A 121 -8.58 -20.55 1.45
CA TRP A 121 -8.66 -20.39 -0.01
C TRP A 121 -7.27 -20.49 -0.65
N LEU A 122 -6.25 -19.87 -0.05
CA LEU A 122 -4.88 -19.92 -0.55
C LEU A 122 -4.32 -21.34 -0.53
N VAL A 123 -4.55 -22.10 0.56
CA VAL A 123 -4.19 -23.53 0.66
C VAL A 123 -4.77 -24.33 -0.51
N LYS A 124 -6.05 -24.10 -0.85
CA LYS A 124 -6.74 -24.78 -1.96
C LYS A 124 -6.20 -24.35 -3.33
N VAL A 125 -5.95 -23.06 -3.54
CA VAL A 125 -5.42 -22.54 -4.82
C VAL A 125 -4.01 -23.05 -5.08
N MET A 126 -3.21 -23.23 -4.03
CA MET A 126 -1.85 -23.77 -4.11
C MET A 126 -1.80 -25.31 -4.13
N ASP A 127 -2.94 -25.99 -4.06
CA ASP A 127 -3.05 -27.45 -3.96
C ASP A 127 -2.19 -28.05 -2.83
N LEU A 128 -2.17 -27.34 -1.68
CA LEU A 128 -1.46 -27.82 -0.49
C LEU A 128 -2.26 -28.93 0.20
N PRO A 129 -1.59 -29.85 0.92
CA PRO A 129 -2.27 -30.92 1.66
C PRO A 129 -3.36 -30.40 2.61
N GLU A 130 -4.45 -31.13 2.76
CA GLU A 130 -5.58 -30.76 3.65
C GLU A 130 -5.15 -30.51 5.10
N ALA A 131 -4.03 -31.09 5.55
CA ALA A 131 -3.45 -30.84 6.86
C ALA A 131 -3.09 -29.36 7.13
N PHE A 132 -3.04 -28.51 6.10
CA PHE A 132 -2.84 -27.06 6.24
C PHE A 132 -4.14 -26.26 6.40
N LEU A 133 -5.31 -26.86 6.18
CA LEU A 133 -6.60 -26.18 6.37
C LEU A 133 -6.88 -25.95 7.85
N SER A 134 -7.48 -24.81 8.17
CA SER A 134 -7.95 -24.44 9.51
C SER A 134 -8.99 -25.40 10.07
N THR A 135 -9.73 -26.07 9.19
CA THR A 135 -10.78 -27.04 9.51
C THR A 135 -10.28 -28.49 9.56
N SER A 136 -8.97 -28.71 9.37
CA SER A 136 -8.40 -30.05 9.35
C SER A 136 -8.45 -30.72 10.74
N PRO A 137 -8.64 -32.05 10.82
CA PRO A 137 -8.55 -32.78 12.09
C PRO A 137 -7.19 -32.65 12.80
N GLY A 138 -6.14 -32.34 12.03
CA GLY A 138 -4.78 -32.11 12.51
C GLY A 138 -4.53 -30.73 13.11
N HIS A 139 -5.53 -29.83 13.13
CA HIS A 139 -5.41 -28.45 13.63
C HIS A 139 -4.36 -27.62 12.88
N GLY A 140 -4.34 -27.74 11.55
CA GLY A 140 -3.58 -26.84 10.67
C GLY A 140 -4.11 -25.40 10.66
N GLY A 141 -3.52 -24.56 9.83
CA GLY A 141 -3.97 -23.20 9.60
C GLY A 141 -2.93 -22.30 8.94
N GLY A 142 -3.34 -21.08 8.63
CA GLY A 142 -2.47 -20.04 8.07
C GLY A 142 -2.73 -18.70 8.74
N VAL A 143 -1.73 -17.82 8.67
CA VAL A 143 -1.78 -16.45 9.19
C VAL A 143 -1.11 -15.52 8.18
N ILE A 144 -1.66 -14.32 7.99
CA ILE A 144 -1.02 -13.28 7.18
C ILE A 144 -0.03 -12.56 8.07
N GLN A 145 1.26 -12.78 7.82
CA GLN A 145 2.31 -12.11 8.58
C GLN A 145 2.58 -10.71 8.05
N ILE A 146 2.98 -9.84 8.97
CA ILE A 146 3.55 -8.53 8.66
C ILE A 146 5.03 -8.60 9.06
N THR A 147 5.94 -8.63 8.10
CA THR A 147 7.37 -8.46 8.38
C THR A 147 7.64 -6.97 8.58
N ARG A 148 7.92 -6.56 9.82
CA ARG A 148 8.53 -5.26 10.12
C ARG A 148 10.06 -5.37 10.05
#